data_AF-A0A658KHC4-F1
#
_entry.id   AF-A0A658KHC4-F1
#
_cell.length_a   1.000
_cell.length_b   1.000
_cell.length_c   1.000
_cell.angle_alpha   90.00
_cell.angle_beta   90.00
_cell.angle_gamma   90.00
#
_symmetry.space_group_name_H-M   'P 1'
#
loop_
_entity.id
_entity.type
_entity.pdbx_description
1 polymer ?
#
loop_
_entity_poly.entity_id
_entity_poly.type
_entity_poly.pdbx_seq_one_letter_code
_entity_poly.pdbx_strand_id
1 'polypeptide(L)'
;AVSDEQTRQLAKAAVQMEGQAETISQRLAQVGLDDYHQRIYDLAREGARLIAEKFEADIVQGRVSLDDLFDRNYKPVPNTSPTRFTTRFDRYTDQVLPALQEPLLSRHEGLVFAIACTQQGYVPTHNNAFSQPLTGDATVDNARNRSKRKFDDRTGIRCGSHQQPVLLQTYTRDTGELMHDLSVPIVVNGRHWGGLRLGYKPQSR
;
A
#
# COMPACT_ATOMS: atom_id res chain seq x y z
N ALA A 1 11.38 35.35 -4.83
CA ALA A 1 11.73 34.88 -6.20
C ALA A 1 12.90 33.89 -6.18
N VAL A 2 14.11 34.27 -5.72
CA VAL A 2 15.28 33.35 -5.69
C VAL A 2 15.10 32.16 -4.73
N SER A 3 14.44 32.37 -3.59
CA SER A 3 14.15 31.31 -2.60
C SER A 3 13.23 30.20 -3.15
N ASP A 4 12.27 30.54 -4.00
CA ASP A 4 11.30 29.57 -4.54
C ASP A 4 11.93 28.68 -5.61
N GLU A 5 12.82 29.26 -6.42
CA GLU A 5 13.60 28.54 -7.44
C GLU A 5 14.57 27.55 -6.80
N GLN A 6 15.29 27.97 -5.74
CA GLN A 6 16.18 27.10 -4.97
C GLN A 6 15.42 25.98 -4.25
N THR A 7 14.24 26.28 -3.69
CA THR A 7 13.37 25.27 -3.05
C THR A 7 12.88 24.23 -4.07
N ARG A 8 12.49 24.66 -5.28
CA ARG A 8 12.10 23.74 -6.36
C ARG A 8 13.26 22.88 -6.85
N GLN A 9 14.47 23.43 -6.95
CA GLN A 9 15.65 22.65 -7.34
C GLN A 9 16.04 21.61 -6.29
N LEU A 10 15.98 21.96 -5.00
CA LEU A 10 16.19 21.01 -3.91
C LEU A 10 15.14 19.90 -3.91
N ALA A 11 13.86 20.23 -4.12
CA ALA A 11 12.79 19.24 -4.24
C ALA A 11 13.02 18.29 -5.42
N LYS A 12 13.43 18.81 -6.59
CA LYS A 12 13.78 17.98 -7.76
C LYS A 12 14.97 17.06 -7.49
N ALA A 13 16.01 17.56 -6.83
CA ALA A 13 17.18 16.76 -6.48
C ALA A 13 16.83 15.64 -5.48
N ALA A 14 15.99 15.92 -4.49
CA ALA A 14 15.47 14.92 -3.55
C ALA A 14 14.69 13.81 -4.28
N VAL A 15 13.75 14.19 -5.16
CA VAL A 15 12.97 13.25 -6.01
C VAL A 15 13.89 12.38 -6.88
N GLN A 16 14.97 12.96 -7.42
CA GLN A 16 15.94 12.24 -8.24
C GLN A 16 16.78 11.26 -7.42
N MET A 17 17.24 11.66 -6.23
CA MET A 17 17.97 10.78 -5.30
C MET A 17 17.09 9.63 -4.80
N GLU A 18 15.82 9.89 -4.48
CA GLU A 18 14.85 8.83 -4.16
C GLU A 18 14.71 7.81 -5.28
N GLY A 19 14.66 8.28 -6.55
CA GLY A 19 14.59 7.39 -7.71
C GLY A 19 15.85 6.54 -7.90
N GLN A 20 17.03 7.09 -7.60
CA GLN A 20 18.30 6.37 -7.65
C GLN A 20 18.40 5.32 -6.52
N ALA A 21 18.04 5.69 -5.29
CA ALA A 21 18.02 4.79 -4.14
C ALA A 21 17.05 3.61 -4.36
N GLU A 22 15.91 3.87 -5.00
CA GLU A 22 14.94 2.85 -5.36
C GLU A 22 15.46 1.91 -6.45
N THR A 23 16.13 2.45 -7.49
CA THR A 23 16.75 1.62 -8.54
C THR A 23 17.83 0.71 -7.94
N ILE A 24 18.58 1.21 -6.96
CA ILE A 24 19.57 0.43 -6.21
C ILE A 24 18.87 -0.64 -5.36
N SER A 25 17.79 -0.30 -4.66
CA SER A 25 17.02 -1.25 -3.84
C SER A 25 16.38 -2.37 -4.69
N GLN A 26 15.88 -2.04 -5.88
CA GLN A 26 15.36 -3.02 -6.85
C GLN A 26 16.44 -4.00 -7.32
N ARG A 27 17.66 -3.50 -7.57
CA ARG A 27 18.80 -4.34 -7.97
C ARG A 27 19.37 -5.15 -6.79
N LEU A 28 19.37 -4.60 -5.58
CA LEU A 28 19.80 -5.29 -4.36
C LEU A 28 18.86 -6.43 -3.99
N ALA A 29 17.56 -6.29 -4.22
CA ALA A 29 16.63 -7.40 -4.06
C ALA A 29 16.94 -8.60 -4.99
N GLN A 30 17.59 -8.38 -6.13
CA GLN A 30 18.08 -9.46 -7.00
C GLN A 30 19.36 -10.12 -6.46
N VAL A 31 20.07 -9.48 -5.52
CA VAL A 31 21.35 -9.91 -4.94
C VAL A 31 21.20 -10.39 -3.48
N GLY A 32 20.06 -10.13 -2.85
CA GLY A 32 19.75 -10.47 -1.45
C GLY A 32 19.64 -9.20 -0.60
N LEU A 33 18.54 -9.06 0.13
CA LEU A 33 18.36 -8.02 1.14
C LEU A 33 19.08 -8.41 2.45
N ASP A 34 19.35 -7.46 3.33
CA ASP A 34 19.74 -7.81 4.69
C ASP A 34 18.61 -8.56 5.42
N ASP A 35 18.94 -9.26 6.51
CA ASP A 35 17.98 -10.12 7.23
C ASP A 35 16.73 -9.37 7.72
N TYR A 36 16.86 -8.06 7.98
CA TYR A 36 15.74 -7.23 8.44
C TYR A 36 14.74 -7.00 7.29
N HIS A 37 15.23 -6.50 6.15
CA HIS A 37 14.41 -6.27 4.97
C HIS A 37 13.92 -7.58 4.31
N GLN A 38 14.71 -8.66 4.38
CA GLN A 38 14.37 -9.96 3.83
C GLN A 38 13.15 -10.57 4.54
N ARG A 39 13.08 -10.51 5.88
CA ARG A 39 11.88 -10.97 6.62
C ARG A 39 10.61 -10.22 6.21
N ILE A 40 10.69 -8.91 6.00
CA ILE A 40 9.55 -8.12 5.50
C ILE A 40 9.17 -8.58 4.10
N TYR A 41 10.15 -8.79 3.22
CA TYR A 41 9.89 -9.25 1.86
C TYR A 41 9.16 -10.60 1.85
N ASP A 42 9.60 -11.55 2.67
CA ASP A 42 8.98 -12.87 2.76
C ASP A 42 7.53 -12.78 3.29
N LEU A 43 7.28 -11.93 4.29
CA LEU A 43 5.93 -11.65 4.78
C LEU A 43 5.04 -11.03 3.70
N ALA A 44 5.56 -10.08 2.91
CA ALA A 44 4.82 -9.45 1.83
C ALA A 44 4.48 -10.48 0.74
N ARG A 45 5.41 -11.34 0.34
CA ARG A 45 5.15 -12.40 -0.64
C ARG A 45 4.11 -13.40 -0.15
N GLU A 46 4.24 -13.83 1.10
CA GLU A 46 3.30 -14.76 1.72
C GLU A 46 1.88 -14.15 1.76
N GLY A 47 1.75 -12.91 2.24
CA GLY A 47 0.48 -12.21 2.31
C GLY A 47 -0.15 -11.98 0.93
N ALA A 48 0.64 -11.58 -0.06
CA ALA A 48 0.14 -11.37 -1.42
C ALA A 48 -0.36 -12.67 -2.06
N ARG A 49 0.36 -13.78 -1.83
CA ARG A 49 -0.07 -15.12 -2.25
C ARG A 49 -1.40 -15.52 -1.59
N LEU A 50 -1.50 -15.37 -0.27
CA LEU A 50 -2.73 -15.71 0.46
C LEU A 50 -3.93 -14.87 0.02
N ILE A 51 -3.73 -13.58 -0.26
CA ILE A 51 -4.77 -12.70 -0.81
C ILE A 51 -5.19 -13.16 -2.20
N ALA A 52 -4.24 -13.45 -3.10
CA ALA A 52 -4.52 -13.95 -4.43
C ALA A 52 -5.33 -15.25 -4.39
N GLU A 53 -4.86 -16.26 -3.65
CA GLU A 53 -5.54 -17.55 -3.49
C GLU A 53 -6.95 -17.40 -2.93
N LYS A 54 -7.12 -16.51 -1.94
CA LYS A 54 -8.43 -16.23 -1.36
C LYS A 54 -9.36 -15.57 -2.36
N PHE A 55 -8.88 -14.61 -3.14
CA PHE A 55 -9.66 -13.95 -4.17
C PHE A 55 -10.08 -14.93 -5.26
N GLU A 56 -9.15 -15.78 -5.74
CA GLU A 56 -9.43 -16.80 -6.75
C GLU A 56 -10.45 -17.83 -6.26
N ALA A 57 -10.28 -18.34 -5.03
CA ALA A 57 -11.24 -19.26 -4.43
C ALA A 57 -12.64 -18.64 -4.27
N ASP A 58 -12.70 -17.36 -3.90
CA ASP A 58 -13.96 -16.64 -3.69
C ASP A 58 -14.67 -16.31 -5.01
N ILE A 59 -13.91 -16.11 -6.09
CA ILE A 59 -14.44 -16.02 -7.46
C ILE A 59 -15.07 -17.34 -7.87
N VAL A 60 -14.37 -18.46 -7.67
CA VAL A 60 -14.89 -19.82 -7.97
C VAL A 60 -16.17 -20.11 -7.17
N GLN A 61 -16.25 -19.63 -5.93
CA GLN A 61 -17.41 -19.81 -5.05
C GLN A 61 -18.53 -18.78 -5.28
N GLY A 62 -18.36 -17.84 -6.22
CA GLY A 62 -19.36 -16.82 -6.53
C GLY A 62 -19.56 -15.76 -5.43
N ARG A 63 -18.62 -15.61 -4.49
CA ARG A 63 -18.66 -14.57 -3.44
C ARG A 63 -18.38 -13.17 -3.99
N VAL A 64 -17.60 -13.09 -5.07
CA VAL A 64 -17.31 -11.87 -5.84
C VAL A 64 -17.10 -12.27 -7.29
N SER A 65 -17.56 -11.47 -8.26
CA SER A 65 -17.23 -11.74 -9.66
C SER A 65 -15.83 -11.23 -9.99
N LEU A 66 -15.21 -11.79 -11.03
CA LEU A 66 -13.93 -11.27 -11.54
C LEU A 66 -14.06 -9.80 -11.96
N ASP A 67 -15.17 -9.43 -12.59
CA ASP A 67 -15.43 -8.06 -13.04
C ASP A 67 -15.60 -7.10 -11.86
N ASP A 68 -16.26 -7.52 -10.79
CA ASP A 68 -16.42 -6.71 -9.58
C ASP A 68 -15.07 -6.47 -8.92
N LEU A 69 -14.26 -7.53 -8.76
CA LEU A 69 -12.94 -7.45 -8.14
C LEU A 69 -11.98 -6.56 -8.96
N PHE A 70 -12.15 -6.54 -10.28
CA PHE A 70 -11.38 -5.71 -11.20
C PHE A 70 -12.05 -4.37 -11.53
N ASP A 71 -13.17 -4.01 -10.89
CA ASP A 71 -13.83 -2.72 -11.09
C ASP A 71 -12.87 -1.57 -10.73
N ARG A 72 -12.79 -0.57 -11.60
CA ARG A 72 -11.98 0.65 -11.42
C ARG A 72 -12.83 1.92 -11.47
N ASN A 73 -14.15 1.77 -11.44
CA ASN A 73 -15.09 2.88 -11.39
C ASN A 73 -15.25 3.39 -9.95
N TYR A 74 -14.26 4.14 -9.49
CA TYR A 74 -14.23 4.72 -8.16
C TYR A 74 -15.19 5.91 -8.05
N LYS A 75 -16.26 5.76 -7.26
CA LYS A 75 -17.25 6.83 -7.02
C LYS A 75 -16.90 7.59 -5.75
N PRO A 76 -16.75 8.93 -5.78
CA PRO A 76 -16.42 9.69 -4.58
C PRO A 76 -17.55 9.58 -3.55
N VAL A 77 -17.17 9.47 -2.27
CA VAL A 77 -18.09 9.52 -1.13
C VAL A 77 -18.25 10.99 -0.73
N PRO A 78 -19.48 11.53 -0.74
CA PRO A 78 -19.74 12.92 -0.35
C PRO A 78 -19.23 13.23 1.06
N ASN A 79 -18.88 14.51 1.29
CA ASN A 79 -18.50 15.03 2.61
C ASN A 79 -17.28 14.34 3.26
N THR A 80 -16.30 13.90 2.46
CA THR A 80 -15.05 13.32 2.95
C THR A 80 -13.84 14.14 2.52
N SER A 81 -12.90 14.37 3.45
CA SER A 81 -11.63 15.08 3.18
C SER A 81 -10.45 14.44 3.93
N PRO A 82 -9.47 13.81 3.24
CA PRO A 82 -9.38 13.60 1.79
C PRO A 82 -10.55 12.80 1.23
N THR A 83 -10.77 12.96 -0.08
CA THR A 83 -11.82 12.23 -0.80
C THR A 83 -11.67 10.73 -0.60
N ARG A 84 -12.76 10.11 -0.17
CA ARG A 84 -12.91 8.65 -0.16
C ARG A 84 -13.72 8.22 -1.36
N PHE A 85 -13.57 6.97 -1.75
CA PHE A 85 -14.24 6.39 -2.89
C PHE A 85 -14.98 5.13 -2.48
N THR A 86 -15.91 4.72 -3.32
CA THR A 86 -16.46 3.37 -3.27
C THR A 86 -16.45 2.70 -4.65
N THR A 87 -16.37 1.38 -4.66
CA THR A 87 -16.32 0.51 -5.83
C THR A 87 -16.97 -0.83 -5.51
N ARG A 88 -17.30 -1.62 -6.54
CA ARG A 88 -18.14 -2.83 -6.42
C ARG A 88 -17.57 -3.89 -5.47
N PHE A 89 -16.24 -3.97 -5.32
CA PHE A 89 -15.57 -4.96 -4.47
C PHE A 89 -15.32 -4.53 -3.03
N ASP A 90 -15.73 -3.31 -2.63
CA ASP A 90 -15.44 -2.80 -1.28
C ASP A 90 -15.98 -3.68 -0.17
N ARG A 91 -17.27 -4.04 -0.26
CA ARG A 91 -17.91 -4.89 0.76
C ARG A 91 -17.20 -6.23 0.89
N TYR A 92 -16.79 -6.80 -0.24
CA TYR A 92 -16.07 -8.07 -0.28
C TYR A 92 -14.70 -7.95 0.41
N THR A 93 -13.93 -6.93 0.04
CA THR A 93 -12.60 -6.70 0.62
C THR A 93 -12.65 -6.34 2.11
N ASP A 94 -13.67 -5.61 2.56
CA ASP A 94 -13.87 -5.29 3.98
C ASP A 94 -14.13 -6.55 4.83
N GLN A 95 -14.67 -7.61 4.23
CA GLN A 95 -14.90 -8.89 4.92
C GLN A 95 -13.68 -9.82 4.89
N VAL A 96 -12.87 -9.74 3.84
CA VAL A 96 -11.80 -10.72 3.57
C VAL A 96 -10.42 -10.22 4.01
N LEU A 97 -10.07 -8.98 3.66
CA LEU A 97 -8.71 -8.47 3.85
C LEU A 97 -8.28 -8.38 5.32
N PRO A 98 -9.13 -8.02 6.30
CA PRO A 98 -8.68 -7.93 7.69
C PRO A 98 -8.07 -9.24 8.22
N ALA A 99 -8.69 -10.39 7.91
CA ALA A 99 -8.20 -11.70 8.35
C ALA A 99 -6.85 -12.09 7.72
N LEU A 100 -6.46 -11.47 6.60
CA LEU A 100 -5.21 -11.74 5.88
C LEU A 100 -4.12 -10.71 6.21
N GLN A 101 -4.51 -9.45 6.41
CA GLN A 101 -3.60 -8.32 6.64
C GLN A 101 -3.17 -8.20 8.09
N GLU A 102 -4.10 -8.33 9.04
CA GLU A 102 -3.83 -8.11 10.47
C GLU A 102 -2.78 -9.06 11.05
N PRO A 103 -2.80 -10.38 10.74
CA PRO A 103 -1.81 -11.30 11.29
C PRO A 103 -0.37 -11.00 10.87
N LEU A 104 -0.16 -10.23 9.79
CA LEU A 104 1.18 -9.86 9.35
C LEU A 104 1.86 -8.89 10.32
N LEU A 105 1.09 -7.99 10.95
CA LEU A 105 1.62 -6.91 11.78
C LEU A 105 2.42 -7.39 12.99
N SER A 106 2.04 -8.54 13.56
CA SER A 106 2.72 -9.10 14.74
C SER A 106 3.96 -9.93 14.39
N ARG A 107 4.22 -10.19 13.11
CA ARG A 107 5.32 -11.08 12.66
C ARG A 107 6.64 -10.36 12.45
N HIS A 108 6.67 -9.05 12.60
CA HIS A 108 7.89 -8.26 12.48
C HIS A 108 7.80 -6.96 13.29
N GLU A 109 8.80 -6.72 14.13
CA GLU A 109 8.85 -5.65 15.12
C GLU A 109 8.78 -4.23 14.52
N GLY A 110 9.27 -4.07 13.29
CA GLY A 110 9.22 -2.79 12.57
C GLY A 110 7.87 -2.48 11.92
N LEU A 111 6.95 -3.45 11.77
CA LEU A 111 5.75 -3.26 10.97
C LEU A 111 4.78 -2.26 11.59
N VAL A 112 4.29 -1.35 10.75
CA VAL A 112 3.30 -0.32 11.09
C VAL A 112 1.98 -0.58 10.36
N PHE A 113 2.05 -1.05 9.11
CA PHE A 113 0.88 -1.44 8.35
C PHE A 113 1.21 -2.53 7.33
N ALA A 114 0.18 -3.29 6.94
CA ALA A 114 0.19 -4.26 5.85
C ALA A 114 -1.14 -4.14 5.11
N ILE A 115 -1.15 -3.59 3.90
CA ILE A 115 -2.37 -3.25 3.17
C ILE A 115 -2.30 -3.60 1.69
N ALA A 116 -3.38 -4.15 1.16
CA ALA A 116 -3.56 -4.35 -0.26
C ALA A 116 -4.02 -3.03 -0.91
N CYS A 117 -3.50 -2.71 -2.08
CA CYS A 117 -3.96 -1.58 -2.88
C CYS A 117 -4.05 -1.96 -4.36
N THR A 118 -4.99 -1.37 -5.09
CA THR A 118 -5.09 -1.55 -6.55
C THR A 118 -3.96 -0.82 -7.28
N GLN A 119 -3.83 -1.06 -8.58
CA GLN A 119 -2.92 -0.34 -9.47
C GLN A 119 -3.08 1.19 -9.47
N GLN A 120 -4.25 1.71 -9.09
CA GLN A 120 -4.51 3.16 -9.02
C GLN A 120 -4.22 3.73 -7.61
N GLY A 121 -3.50 2.96 -6.77
CA GLY A 121 -3.19 3.34 -5.39
C GLY A 121 -4.41 3.32 -4.46
N TYR A 122 -5.52 2.71 -4.87
CA TYR A 122 -6.72 2.64 -4.04
C TYR A 122 -6.57 1.57 -2.96
N VAL A 123 -6.70 1.97 -1.69
CA VAL A 123 -6.70 1.07 -0.54
C VAL A 123 -8.15 0.79 -0.15
N PRO A 124 -8.73 -0.37 -0.52
CA PRO A 124 -10.11 -0.68 -0.16
C PRO A 124 -10.28 -0.84 1.35
N THR A 125 -9.38 -1.58 2.01
CA THR A 125 -9.51 -1.91 3.42
C THR A 125 -8.14 -1.83 4.07
N HIS A 126 -7.97 -0.84 4.94
CA HIS A 126 -6.76 -0.67 5.71
C HIS A 126 -6.77 -1.58 6.95
N ASN A 127 -5.61 -1.74 7.60
CA ASN A 127 -5.53 -2.34 8.93
C ASN A 127 -6.49 -1.69 9.94
N ASN A 128 -6.92 -2.46 10.94
CA ASN A 128 -7.95 -2.08 11.91
C ASN A 128 -7.66 -0.74 12.61
N ALA A 129 -6.40 -0.48 12.97
CA ALA A 129 -5.97 0.77 13.60
C ALA A 129 -6.30 2.02 12.75
N PHE A 130 -6.44 1.84 11.43
CA PHE A 130 -6.73 2.89 10.46
C PHE A 130 -7.98 2.59 9.62
N SER A 131 -8.92 1.77 10.13
CA SER A 131 -10.19 1.48 9.44
C SER A 131 -11.40 1.76 10.35
N GLN A 132 -11.29 2.75 11.23
CA GLN A 132 -12.35 3.12 12.15
C GLN A 132 -13.53 3.80 11.43
N PRO A 133 -14.78 3.67 11.91
CA PRO A 133 -15.91 4.41 11.35
C PRO A 133 -15.66 5.92 11.28
N LEU A 134 -16.17 6.57 10.24
CA LEU A 134 -16.07 8.03 10.10
C LEU A 134 -16.90 8.71 11.19
N THR A 135 -16.31 9.73 11.79
CA THR A 135 -16.90 10.54 12.86
C THR A 135 -17.48 11.84 12.34
N GLY A 136 -17.05 12.28 11.14
CA GLY A 136 -17.38 13.59 10.58
C GLY A 136 -16.38 14.69 10.97
N ASP A 137 -15.48 14.42 11.92
CA ASP A 137 -14.34 15.28 12.21
C ASP A 137 -13.16 14.88 11.30
N ALA A 138 -12.79 15.79 10.38
CA ALA A 138 -11.74 15.54 9.41
C ALA A 138 -10.38 15.18 10.06
N THR A 139 -10.05 15.76 11.21
CA THR A 139 -8.79 15.50 11.90
C THR A 139 -8.78 14.07 12.45
N VAL A 140 -9.85 13.67 13.12
CA VAL A 140 -10.01 12.31 13.66
C VAL A 140 -10.05 11.27 12.54
N ASP A 141 -10.85 11.54 11.51
CA ASP A 141 -11.05 10.63 10.39
C ASP A 141 -9.76 10.43 9.57
N ASN A 142 -8.92 11.46 9.43
CA ASN A 142 -7.65 11.34 8.72
C ASN A 142 -6.59 10.56 9.49
N ALA A 143 -6.66 10.59 10.81
CA ALA A 143 -5.79 9.80 11.68
C ALA A 143 -6.24 8.34 11.78
N ARG A 144 -7.55 8.08 11.86
CA ARG A 144 -8.12 6.76 12.24
C ARG A 144 -8.84 6.01 11.13
N ASN A 145 -9.09 6.64 9.98
CA ASN A 145 -9.68 6.01 8.80
C ASN A 145 -8.84 6.34 7.56
N ARG A 146 -8.11 5.36 7.05
CA ARG A 146 -7.31 5.46 5.83
C ARG A 146 -7.77 4.50 4.73
N SER A 147 -8.79 3.69 5.01
CA SER A 147 -9.54 2.91 4.02
C SER A 147 -10.24 3.81 3.02
N LYS A 148 -10.59 3.23 1.87
CA LYS A 148 -11.37 3.87 0.80
C LYS A 148 -10.70 5.11 0.20
N ARG A 149 -9.39 5.26 0.34
CA ARG A 149 -8.61 6.38 -0.20
C ARG A 149 -7.76 5.94 -1.38
N LYS A 150 -7.47 6.88 -2.28
CA LYS A 150 -6.40 6.73 -3.25
C LYS A 150 -5.15 7.42 -2.72
N PHE A 151 -4.05 6.69 -2.70
CA PHE A 151 -2.71 7.22 -2.47
C PHE A 151 -2.07 7.38 -3.83
N ASP A 152 -2.34 8.51 -4.47
CA ASP A 152 -1.91 8.86 -5.83
C ASP A 152 -0.60 9.66 -5.87
N ASP A 153 0.01 9.86 -4.71
CA ASP A 153 1.38 10.33 -4.61
C ASP A 153 2.35 9.31 -5.24
N ARG A 154 3.55 9.77 -5.58
CA ARG A 154 4.57 8.96 -6.28
C ARG A 154 4.89 7.65 -5.55
N THR A 155 4.91 7.65 -4.22
CA THR A 155 5.16 6.45 -3.42
C THR A 155 3.90 5.59 -3.38
N GLY A 156 2.75 6.21 -3.12
CA GLY A 156 1.44 5.60 -3.09
C GLY A 156 1.11 4.73 -4.30
N ILE A 157 1.13 5.33 -5.50
CA ILE A 157 0.63 4.70 -6.73
C ILE A 157 1.53 3.58 -7.23
N ARG A 158 2.84 3.70 -7.01
CA ARG A 158 3.82 2.76 -7.53
C ARG A 158 3.71 1.41 -6.87
N CYS A 159 3.49 1.38 -5.57
CA CYS A 159 3.34 0.16 -4.81
C CYS A 159 2.21 -0.76 -5.29
N GLY A 160 1.18 -0.20 -5.93
CA GLY A 160 0.12 -0.98 -6.57
C GLY A 160 0.30 -1.22 -8.07
N SER A 161 1.08 -0.41 -8.77
CA SER A 161 1.18 -0.44 -10.24
C SER A 161 2.43 -1.14 -10.78
N HIS A 162 3.48 -1.28 -9.98
CA HIS A 162 4.70 -1.99 -10.41
C HIS A 162 4.44 -3.50 -10.53
N GLN A 163 5.18 -4.16 -11.43
CA GLN A 163 5.10 -5.61 -11.67
C GLN A 163 6.44 -6.31 -11.36
N GLN A 164 7.33 -5.63 -10.63
CA GLN A 164 8.62 -6.21 -10.24
C GLN A 164 8.39 -7.18 -9.07
N PRO A 165 9.30 -8.15 -8.85
CA PRO A 165 9.19 -9.07 -7.71
C PRO A 165 9.11 -8.35 -6.36
N VAL A 166 9.72 -7.16 -6.26
CA VAL A 166 9.66 -6.29 -5.10
C VAL A 166 9.95 -4.84 -5.49
N LEU A 167 9.34 -3.92 -4.76
CA LEU A 167 9.68 -2.50 -4.75
C LEU A 167 9.90 -2.05 -3.31
N LEU A 168 11.07 -1.50 -3.00
CA LEU A 168 11.38 -0.92 -1.70
C LEU A 168 11.60 0.59 -1.87
N GLN A 169 10.81 1.38 -1.15
CA GLN A 169 10.88 2.83 -1.12
C GLN A 169 11.15 3.29 0.31
N THR A 170 11.98 4.33 0.46
CA THR A 170 12.23 4.97 1.76
C THR A 170 11.77 6.40 1.68
N TYR A 171 10.97 6.83 2.66
CA TYR A 171 10.39 8.17 2.69
C TYR A 171 10.26 8.68 4.12
N THR A 172 10.17 10.00 4.28
CA THR A 172 9.94 10.66 5.57
C THR A 172 8.45 10.96 5.71
N ARG A 173 7.84 10.54 6.82
CA ARG A 173 6.45 10.89 7.14
C ARG A 173 6.33 12.37 7.52
N ASP A 174 5.10 12.88 7.53
CA ASP A 174 4.77 14.22 8.06
C ASP A 174 5.27 14.44 9.51
N THR A 175 5.49 13.35 10.26
CA THR A 175 6.04 13.35 11.63
C THR A 175 7.57 13.51 11.67
N GLY A 176 8.26 13.52 10.53
CA GLY A 176 9.72 13.51 10.44
C GLY A 176 10.35 12.12 10.59
N GLU A 177 9.55 11.09 10.87
CA GLU A 177 10.02 9.71 10.98
C GLU A 177 10.35 9.11 9.61
N LEU A 178 11.54 8.53 9.48
CA LEU A 178 11.92 7.73 8.32
C LEU A 178 11.13 6.41 8.31
N MET A 179 10.61 6.02 7.15
CA MET A 179 9.84 4.80 6.95
C MET A 179 10.28 4.11 5.66
N HIS A 180 10.22 2.79 5.68
CA HIS A 180 10.29 1.95 4.49
C HIS A 180 8.90 1.50 4.07
N ASP A 181 8.67 1.43 2.76
CA ASP A 181 7.49 0.83 2.13
C ASP A 181 7.98 -0.24 1.16
N LEU A 182 7.73 -1.50 1.51
CA LEU A 182 8.02 -2.63 0.65
C LEU A 182 6.72 -3.13 0.05
N SER A 183 6.69 -3.33 -1.26
CA SER A 183 5.51 -3.86 -1.94
C SER A 183 5.83 -4.95 -2.94
N VAL A 184 4.89 -5.88 -3.08
CA VAL A 184 4.92 -7.00 -4.04
C VAL A 184 3.58 -7.09 -4.77
N PRO A 185 3.57 -7.56 -6.03
CA PRO A 185 2.34 -7.64 -6.81
C PRO A 185 1.40 -8.74 -6.30
N ILE A 186 0.10 -8.45 -6.34
CA ILE A 186 -1.01 -9.39 -6.17
C ILE A 186 -1.55 -9.70 -7.57
N VAL A 187 -1.43 -10.96 -7.98
CA VAL A 187 -1.88 -11.46 -9.28
C VAL A 187 -3.03 -12.45 -9.05
N VAL A 188 -4.17 -12.22 -9.69
CA VAL A 188 -5.39 -13.03 -9.57
C VAL A 188 -5.74 -13.56 -10.95
N ASN A 189 -5.83 -14.88 -11.12
CA ASN A 189 -6.07 -15.54 -12.40
C ASN A 189 -5.12 -15.04 -13.51
N GLY A 190 -3.84 -14.87 -13.18
CA GLY A 190 -2.81 -14.35 -14.10
C GLY A 190 -2.91 -12.85 -14.43
N ARG A 191 -3.85 -12.12 -13.82
CA ARG A 191 -4.04 -10.67 -14.03
C ARG A 191 -3.55 -9.88 -12.82
N HIS A 192 -2.72 -8.87 -13.06
CA HIS A 192 -2.25 -7.97 -12.00
C HIS A 192 -3.43 -7.17 -11.43
N TRP A 193 -3.80 -7.43 -10.18
CA TRP A 193 -4.88 -6.72 -9.49
C TRP A 193 -4.38 -5.43 -8.84
N GLY A 194 -3.20 -5.50 -8.22
CA GLY A 194 -2.58 -4.43 -7.45
C GLY A 194 -1.38 -4.96 -6.66
N GLY A 195 -1.04 -4.38 -5.52
CA GLY A 195 0.07 -4.82 -4.68
C GLY A 195 -0.27 -4.94 -3.20
N LEU A 196 0.45 -5.78 -2.48
CA LEU A 196 0.47 -5.79 -1.02
C LEU A 196 1.65 -4.93 -0.56
N ARG A 197 1.40 -3.99 0.34
CA ARG A 197 2.37 -3.03 0.86
C ARG A 197 2.57 -3.21 2.35
N LEU A 198 3.82 -3.32 2.77
CA LEU A 198 4.24 -3.40 4.15
C LEU A 198 5.06 -2.15 4.47
N GLY A 199 4.50 -1.30 5.33
CA GLY A 199 5.18 -0.13 5.85
C GLY A 199 5.83 -0.44 7.18
N TYR A 200 7.11 -0.15 7.32
CA TYR A 200 7.88 -0.48 8.51
C TYR A 200 8.94 0.55 8.84
N LYS A 201 9.27 0.64 10.13
CA LYS A 201 10.33 1.51 10.64
C LYS A 201 11.70 0.93 10.27
N PRO A 202 12.73 1.78 10.09
CA PRO A 202 14.11 1.33 10.05
C PRO A 202 14.46 0.52 11.30
N GLN A 203 15.39 -0.42 11.17
CA GLN A 203 15.90 -1.16 12.32
C GLN A 203 16.51 -0.18 13.32
N SER A 204 15.98 -0.16 14.55
CA SER A 204 16.60 0.60 15.64
C SER A 204 17.88 -0.13 16.03
N ARG A 205 19.01 0.59 16.04
CA ARG A 205 20.28 0.08 16.55
C ARG A 205 20.26 -0.01 18.07
#